data_AF-A0A8G1EGA9-F1
#
_entry.id   AF-A0A8G1EGA9-F1
#
_cell.length_a   1.000
_cell.length_b   1.000
_cell.length_c   1.000
_cell.angle_alpha   90.00
_cell.angle_beta   90.00
_cell.angle_gamma   90.00
#
_symmetry.space_group_name_H-M   'P 1'
#
loop_
_entity.id
_entity.type
_entity.pdbx_description
1 polymer ?
#
loop_
_entity_poly.entity_id
_entity_poly.type
_entity_poly.pdbx_seq_one_letter_code
_entity_poly.pdbx_strand_id
1 'polypeptide(L)'
;MYCRKCGAKIADDTRYCHRCGAAADPEEAREPTPAPTATPKKVHIFDRGTPLWACVGIVFCLVFAVFFVGGDEAWETEMGPAIRNATDYQEPATRDFALALVRAENAGEFNIAQVCDIWEEVYEEWTYVDDPRGTEYFSPASRTIEAGLKGDCDDFAVLLTALMAAIGGEARVVAAYDLSGNGHAFSEIYVGDDYEDLKGAAHYICDRYECTTIWYHCRESLIGTEYWINLDWQNDHPGGYFFPCDDAFAVYIDGTEEYLTGDGDPVRSIRCWTGG
;
A
#
# COMPACT_ATOMS: atom_id res chain seq x y z
N MET A 1 -8.45 -32.66 14.74
CA MET A 1 -7.37 -32.26 13.81
C MET A 1 -6.42 -31.27 14.48
N TYR A 2 -5.34 -30.81 13.82
CA TYR A 2 -4.43 -29.78 14.36
C TYR A 2 -4.37 -28.56 13.43
N CYS A 3 -4.36 -27.36 14.00
CA CYS A 3 -4.24 -26.11 13.25
C CYS A 3 -2.88 -26.03 12.54
N ARG A 4 -2.88 -25.79 11.23
CA ARG A 4 -1.64 -25.70 10.44
C ARG A 4 -0.83 -24.42 10.69
N LYS A 5 -1.47 -23.36 11.21
CA LYS A 5 -0.80 -22.08 11.54
C LYS A 5 -0.10 -22.12 12.90
N CYS A 6 -0.74 -22.65 13.95
CA CYS A 6 -0.21 -22.59 15.33
C CYS A 6 -0.03 -23.94 16.04
N GLY A 7 -0.36 -25.06 15.39
CA GLY A 7 -0.21 -26.41 15.94
C GLY A 7 -1.20 -26.81 17.03
N ALA A 8 -2.17 -25.95 17.39
CA ALA A 8 -3.16 -26.27 18.41
C ALA A 8 -4.08 -27.44 17.99
N LYS A 9 -4.44 -28.30 18.94
CA LYS A 9 -5.46 -29.35 18.72
C LYS A 9 -6.85 -28.70 18.64
N ILE A 10 -7.57 -28.93 17.56
CA ILE A 10 -8.92 -28.39 17.33
C ILE A 10 -9.91 -29.52 17.04
N ALA A 11 -11.18 -29.28 17.33
CA ALA A 11 -12.25 -30.24 17.05
C ALA A 11 -12.48 -30.37 15.54
N ASP A 12 -12.95 -31.52 15.09
CA ASP A 12 -13.03 -31.86 13.65
C ASP A 12 -14.16 -31.10 12.93
N ASP A 13 -15.04 -30.41 13.66
CA ASP A 13 -16.20 -29.66 13.15
C ASP A 13 -16.06 -28.12 13.26
N THR A 14 -14.91 -27.62 13.74
CA THR A 14 -14.70 -26.18 13.93
C THR A 14 -14.17 -25.53 12.66
N ARG A 15 -14.80 -24.46 12.18
CA ARG A 15 -14.34 -23.70 11.00
C ARG A 15 -13.05 -22.91 11.25
N TYR A 16 -12.81 -22.48 12.48
CA TYR A 16 -11.66 -21.63 12.84
C TYR A 16 -10.97 -22.14 14.11
N CYS A 17 -9.65 -21.97 14.16
CA CYS A 17 -8.84 -22.31 15.32
C CYS A 17 -9.16 -21.35 16.48
N HIS A 18 -9.64 -21.88 17.59
CA HIS A 18 -9.92 -21.10 18.80
C HIS A 18 -8.69 -20.43 19.42
N ARG A 19 -7.47 -20.83 19.02
CA ARG A 19 -6.22 -20.27 19.57
C ARG A 19 -5.64 -19.13 18.73
N CYS A 20 -5.65 -19.24 17.40
CA CYS A 20 -5.02 -18.25 16.52
C CYS A 20 -5.93 -17.73 15.40
N GLY A 21 -7.21 -18.14 15.35
CA GLY A 21 -8.19 -17.69 14.36
C GLY A 21 -8.06 -18.32 12.96
N ALA A 22 -6.96 -19.00 12.65
CA ALA A 22 -6.76 -19.60 11.32
C ALA A 22 -7.85 -20.62 10.96
N ALA A 23 -8.30 -20.63 9.70
CA ALA A 23 -9.25 -21.62 9.20
C ALA A 23 -8.74 -23.05 9.42
N ALA A 24 -9.64 -23.94 9.83
CA ALA A 24 -9.29 -25.33 10.15
C ALA A 24 -9.02 -26.16 8.88
N ASP A 25 -9.76 -25.92 7.81
CA ASP A 25 -9.60 -26.57 6.51
C ASP A 25 -9.45 -25.53 5.39
N PRO A 26 -8.30 -25.47 4.67
CA PRO A 26 -8.13 -24.58 3.54
C PRO A 26 -9.01 -24.94 2.33
N GLU A 27 -9.62 -26.14 2.28
CA GLU A 27 -10.48 -26.56 1.16
C GLU A 27 -11.92 -26.04 1.31
N GLU A 28 -12.47 -25.92 2.53
CA GLU A 28 -13.72 -25.18 2.78
C GLU A 28 -13.55 -23.64 2.71
N ALA A 29 -12.30 -23.16 2.68
CA ALA A 29 -11.97 -21.75 2.48
C ALA A 29 -11.88 -21.33 0.99
N ARG A 30 -12.23 -22.22 0.04
CA ARG A 30 -12.42 -21.90 -1.38
C ARG A 30 -13.82 -22.41 -1.77
N GLU A 31 -14.76 -21.60 -2.24
CA GLU A 31 -14.63 -20.64 -3.33
C GLU A 31 -15.39 -19.31 -3.05
N PRO A 32 -14.78 -18.12 -3.25
CA PRO A 32 -15.54 -17.01 -3.80
C PRO A 32 -15.96 -17.37 -5.23
N THR A 33 -17.22 -17.06 -5.58
CA THR A 33 -17.83 -17.30 -6.89
C THR A 33 -16.85 -16.94 -8.03
N PRO A 34 -16.57 -17.84 -8.98
CA PRO A 34 -15.78 -17.48 -10.14
C PRO A 34 -16.47 -16.33 -10.89
N ALA A 35 -15.71 -15.28 -11.21
CA ALA A 35 -16.15 -14.22 -12.10
C ALA A 35 -16.70 -14.84 -13.40
N PRO A 36 -17.81 -14.32 -13.95
CA PRO A 36 -18.43 -14.91 -15.13
C PRO A 36 -17.45 -14.92 -16.30
N THR A 37 -17.08 -16.12 -16.75
CA THR A 37 -16.38 -16.34 -18.02
C THR A 37 -17.20 -15.74 -19.16
N ALA A 38 -16.66 -14.70 -19.79
CA ALA A 38 -17.26 -14.08 -20.97
C ALA A 38 -17.24 -15.05 -22.15
N THR A 39 -18.38 -15.67 -22.44
CA THR A 39 -18.61 -16.27 -23.77
C THR A 39 -18.87 -15.16 -24.79
N PRO A 40 -18.26 -15.20 -25.99
CA PRO A 40 -18.46 -14.16 -26.99
C PRO A 40 -19.88 -14.24 -27.56
N LYS A 41 -20.68 -13.19 -27.38
CA LYS A 41 -21.98 -13.07 -28.04
C LYS A 41 -21.78 -12.72 -29.52
N LYS A 42 -22.33 -13.55 -30.40
CA LYS A 42 -22.47 -13.28 -31.82
C LYS A 42 -23.32 -12.02 -32.04
N VAL A 43 -22.77 -11.06 -32.78
CA VAL A 43 -23.48 -9.85 -33.21
C VAL A 43 -24.46 -10.23 -34.32
N HIS A 44 -25.76 -10.18 -34.02
CA HIS A 44 -26.79 -10.17 -35.05
C HIS A 44 -26.94 -8.73 -35.55
N ILE A 45 -26.44 -8.49 -36.77
CA ILE A 45 -26.71 -7.28 -37.54
C ILE A 45 -28.20 -7.33 -37.91
N PHE A 46 -29.00 -6.39 -37.38
CA PHE A 46 -30.39 -6.21 -37.79
C PHE A 46 -30.52 -5.01 -38.72
N ASP A 47 -31.17 -5.29 -39.84
CA ASP A 47 -31.29 -4.46 -41.03
C ASP A 47 -32.29 -3.30 -40.84
N ARG A 48 -32.11 -2.26 -41.66
CA ARG A 48 -32.82 -0.99 -41.63
C ARG A 48 -34.31 -1.14 -41.93
N GLY A 49 -35.14 -0.41 -41.17
CA GLY A 49 -36.54 -0.13 -41.51
C GLY A 49 -37.10 1.08 -40.77
N THR A 50 -37.01 2.26 -41.38
CA THR A 50 -37.96 3.38 -41.17
C THR A 50 -39.28 3.07 -41.92
N PRO A 51 -40.47 3.67 -41.63
CA PRO A 51 -40.65 5.06 -41.15
C PRO A 51 -41.92 5.38 -40.29
N LEU A 52 -42.00 6.68 -39.93
CA LEU A 52 -43.18 7.54 -39.76
C LEU A 52 -44.20 7.21 -38.65
N TRP A 53 -44.34 8.13 -37.67
CA TRP A 53 -45.56 8.81 -37.15
C TRP A 53 -45.07 9.76 -36.03
N ALA A 54 -44.67 10.99 -36.38
CA ALA A 54 -45.48 12.20 -36.20
C ALA A 54 -45.75 12.60 -34.72
N CYS A 55 -44.95 13.58 -34.27
CA CYS A 55 -45.37 14.75 -33.50
C CYS A 55 -46.29 14.56 -32.28
N VAL A 56 -45.70 14.31 -31.11
CA VAL A 56 -45.96 15.05 -29.85
C VAL A 56 -44.62 15.07 -29.10
N GLY A 57 -43.82 16.13 -29.07
CA GLY A 57 -44.22 17.50 -28.77
C GLY A 57 -43.77 17.88 -27.35
N ILE A 58 -42.47 17.75 -27.07
CA ILE A 58 -41.67 18.76 -26.33
C ILE A 58 -42.31 19.29 -25.04
N VAL A 59 -42.43 18.47 -23.99
CA VAL A 59 -42.52 18.99 -22.59
C VAL A 59 -41.84 18.08 -21.56
N PHE A 60 -41.56 16.80 -21.85
CA PHE A 60 -41.03 15.85 -20.84
C PHE A 60 -39.52 15.56 -20.93
N CYS A 61 -38.72 16.45 -21.56
CA CYS A 61 -37.27 16.28 -21.69
C CYS A 61 -36.42 17.21 -20.80
N LEU A 62 -37.03 17.96 -19.87
CA LEU A 62 -36.27 18.86 -18.96
C LEU A 62 -36.24 18.41 -17.49
N VAL A 63 -36.73 17.21 -17.16
CA VAL A 63 -36.65 16.66 -15.78
C VAL A 63 -35.86 15.34 -15.70
N PHE A 64 -35.40 14.79 -16.83
CA PHE A 64 -34.59 13.56 -16.87
C PHE A 64 -33.23 13.75 -17.57
N ALA A 65 -32.69 14.96 -17.51
CA ALA A 65 -31.34 15.28 -18.04
C ALA A 65 -30.41 15.81 -16.94
N VAL A 66 -30.53 15.30 -15.71
CA VAL A 66 -29.62 15.65 -14.59
C VAL A 66 -29.03 14.42 -13.88
N PHE A 67 -29.22 13.19 -14.39
CA PHE A 67 -28.74 11.99 -13.68
C PHE A 67 -27.85 11.05 -14.52
N PHE A 68 -27.05 11.57 -15.44
CA PHE A 68 -26.04 10.78 -16.14
C PHE A 68 -24.73 11.53 -16.39
N VAL A 69 -24.21 12.19 -15.36
CA VAL A 69 -22.78 12.55 -15.25
C VAL A 69 -22.41 12.44 -13.77
N GLY A 70 -21.55 11.50 -13.40
CA GLY A 70 -20.99 11.41 -12.05
C GLY A 70 -21.03 9.98 -11.48
N GLY A 71 -19.88 9.33 -11.45
CA GLY A 71 -19.69 7.89 -11.27
C GLY A 71 -18.95 7.46 -12.52
N ASP A 72 -17.66 7.78 -12.65
CA ASP A 72 -16.62 6.99 -11.97
C ASP A 72 -15.42 7.80 -11.41
N GLU A 73 -15.51 9.13 -11.28
CA GLU A 73 -14.34 9.98 -10.92
C GLU A 73 -14.14 10.25 -9.41
N ALA A 74 -15.03 9.81 -8.51
CA ALA A 74 -15.04 10.31 -7.13
C ALA A 74 -14.11 9.58 -6.13
N TRP A 75 -13.59 8.39 -6.45
CA TRP A 75 -12.79 7.59 -5.50
C TRP A 75 -11.30 7.95 -5.54
N GLU A 76 -10.74 8.24 -6.72
CA GLU A 76 -9.36 8.70 -6.84
C GLU A 76 -9.16 10.12 -6.28
N THR A 77 -10.20 10.96 -6.24
CA THR A 77 -10.05 12.38 -5.85
C THR A 77 -9.91 12.62 -4.34
N GLU A 78 -10.04 11.60 -3.48
CA GLU A 78 -10.02 11.77 -2.02
C GLU A 78 -8.88 11.06 -1.28
N MET A 79 -8.11 10.19 -1.94
CA MET A 79 -7.13 9.36 -1.25
C MET A 79 -5.91 10.17 -0.78
N GLY A 80 -5.38 11.10 -1.56
CA GLY A 80 -4.32 12.02 -1.12
C GLY A 80 -4.69 12.76 0.19
N PRO A 81 -5.83 13.46 0.23
CA PRO A 81 -6.36 14.05 1.45
C PRO A 81 -6.61 13.05 2.59
N ALA A 82 -7.09 11.84 2.30
CA ALA A 82 -7.38 10.81 3.29
C ALA A 82 -6.09 10.31 3.97
N ILE A 83 -5.08 9.92 3.19
CA ILE A 83 -3.77 9.48 3.67
C ILE A 83 -3.07 10.60 4.44
N ARG A 84 -3.09 11.85 3.95
CA ARG A 84 -2.55 13.00 4.70
C ARG A 84 -3.18 13.10 6.08
N ASN A 85 -4.51 13.03 6.15
CA ASN A 85 -5.22 13.17 7.41
C ASN A 85 -4.95 11.99 8.34
N ALA A 86 -4.80 10.78 7.79
CA ALA A 86 -4.51 9.57 8.55
C ALA A 86 -3.04 9.50 9.02
N THR A 87 -2.10 10.11 8.29
CA THR A 87 -0.68 10.09 8.66
C THR A 87 -0.43 10.72 10.03
N ASP A 88 -1.17 11.77 10.42
CA ASP A 88 -1.21 12.36 11.77
C ASP A 88 0.11 12.48 12.59
N TYR A 89 1.29 12.53 11.93
CA TYR A 89 2.62 12.40 12.54
C TYR A 89 2.98 13.44 13.62
N GLN A 90 2.24 14.54 13.69
CA GLN A 90 2.40 15.58 14.71
C GLN A 90 1.57 15.32 15.96
N GLU A 91 0.65 14.36 15.94
CA GLU A 91 -0.13 13.93 17.09
C GLU A 91 0.83 13.38 18.16
N PRO A 92 0.74 13.84 19.43
CA PRO A 92 1.65 13.40 20.49
C PRO A 92 1.75 11.88 20.63
N ALA A 93 0.65 11.15 20.49
CA ALA A 93 0.67 9.68 20.56
C ALA A 93 1.56 9.05 19.47
N THR A 94 1.41 9.52 18.23
CA THR A 94 2.21 9.05 17.07
C THR A 94 3.67 9.46 17.23
N ARG A 95 3.93 10.72 17.61
CA ARG A 95 5.29 11.22 17.82
C ARG A 95 6.02 10.50 18.95
N ASP A 96 5.40 10.37 20.11
CA ASP A 96 6.02 9.75 21.28
C ASP A 96 6.29 8.26 21.01
N PHE A 97 5.38 7.59 20.28
CA PHE A 97 5.60 6.22 19.82
C PHE A 97 6.82 6.12 18.91
N ALA A 98 6.92 6.95 17.86
CA ALA A 98 8.07 6.95 16.94
C ALA A 98 9.41 7.15 17.69
N LEU A 99 9.45 8.08 18.63
CA LEU A 99 10.65 8.35 19.44
C LEU A 99 11.03 7.19 20.36
N ALA A 100 10.04 6.44 20.86
CA ALA A 100 10.28 5.30 21.75
C ALA A 100 10.89 4.09 21.05
N LEU A 101 10.68 3.96 19.73
CA LEU A 101 11.22 2.86 18.93
C LEU A 101 12.70 3.05 18.56
N VAL A 102 13.20 4.28 18.53
CA VAL A 102 14.60 4.57 18.15
C VAL A 102 15.55 4.10 19.25
N ARG A 103 16.50 3.23 18.90
CA ARG A 103 17.49 2.70 19.84
C ARG A 103 18.51 3.78 20.20
N ALA A 104 18.96 3.81 21.45
CA ALA A 104 19.81 4.88 21.97
C ALA A 104 21.16 4.99 21.24
N GLU A 105 21.69 3.87 20.74
CA GLU A 105 22.90 3.80 19.92
C GLU A 105 22.75 4.43 18.54
N ASN A 106 21.52 4.56 18.03
CA ASN A 106 21.18 5.14 16.73
C ASN A 106 20.62 6.57 16.86
N ALA A 107 20.67 7.16 18.05
CA ALA A 107 20.18 8.50 18.33
C ALA A 107 20.98 9.58 17.57
N GLY A 108 20.32 10.70 17.27
CA GLY A 108 20.91 11.82 16.54
C GLY A 108 19.95 12.36 15.48
N GLU A 109 20.52 13.00 14.48
CA GLU A 109 19.79 13.38 13.26
C GLU A 109 19.21 12.15 12.55
N PHE A 110 18.19 12.35 11.73
CA PHE A 110 17.55 11.30 10.94
C PHE A 110 18.59 10.48 10.18
N ASN A 111 18.52 9.15 10.29
CA ASN A 111 19.46 8.25 9.62
C ASN A 111 18.84 6.87 9.38
N ILE A 112 19.46 6.09 8.49
CA ILE A 112 18.96 4.78 8.07
C ILE A 112 18.85 3.75 9.22
N ALA A 113 19.64 3.89 10.28
CA ALA A 113 19.55 3.01 11.44
C ALA A 113 18.25 3.23 12.21
N GLN A 114 17.80 4.48 12.34
CA GLN A 114 16.50 4.81 12.95
C GLN A 114 15.32 4.28 12.12
N VAL A 115 15.42 4.34 10.79
CA VAL A 115 14.44 3.72 9.88
C VAL A 115 14.35 2.22 10.13
N CYS A 116 15.51 1.55 10.24
CA CYS A 116 15.55 0.12 10.53
C CYS A 116 14.98 -0.22 11.91
N ASP A 117 15.27 0.59 12.94
CA ASP A 117 14.72 0.39 14.28
C ASP A 117 13.19 0.47 14.28
N ILE A 118 12.61 1.52 13.69
CA ILE A 118 11.16 1.68 13.61
C ILE A 118 10.52 0.55 12.80
N TRP A 119 11.09 0.23 11.64
CA TRP A 119 10.55 -0.80 10.76
C TRP A 119 10.51 -2.16 11.45
N GLU A 120 11.62 -2.57 12.09
CA GLU A 120 11.75 -3.86 12.78
C GLU A 120 10.73 -3.99 13.91
N GLU A 121 10.63 -2.99 14.80
CA GLU A 121 9.72 -3.03 15.95
C GLU A 121 8.24 -3.05 15.52
N VAL A 122 7.88 -2.31 14.47
CA VAL A 122 6.50 -2.34 13.94
C VAL A 122 6.24 -3.66 13.22
N TYR A 123 7.18 -4.14 12.40
CA TYR A 123 7.07 -5.39 11.64
C TYR A 123 6.86 -6.61 12.56
N GLU A 124 7.64 -6.71 13.63
CA GLU A 124 7.59 -7.85 14.56
C GLU A 124 6.26 -7.97 15.31
N GLU A 125 5.63 -6.83 15.62
CA GLU A 125 4.38 -6.76 16.38
C GLU A 125 3.14 -6.63 15.47
N TRP A 126 3.32 -6.39 14.17
CA TRP A 126 2.22 -6.16 13.24
C TRP A 126 1.28 -7.35 13.14
N THR A 127 -0.02 -7.11 13.27
CA THR A 127 -1.06 -8.11 13.03
C THR A 127 -1.96 -7.68 11.89
N TYR A 128 -1.80 -8.33 10.73
CA TYR A 128 -2.64 -8.06 9.57
C TYR A 128 -4.12 -8.43 9.83
N VAL A 129 -5.03 -7.49 9.58
CA VAL A 129 -6.48 -7.63 9.69
C VAL A 129 -7.13 -6.84 8.55
N ASP A 130 -7.86 -7.53 7.67
CA ASP A 130 -8.59 -6.87 6.58
C ASP A 130 -9.63 -5.88 7.09
N ASP A 131 -9.80 -4.82 6.32
CA ASP A 131 -10.90 -3.89 6.42
C ASP A 131 -12.27 -4.57 6.17
N PRO A 132 -13.40 -4.00 6.63
CA PRO A 132 -14.72 -4.53 6.31
C PRO A 132 -14.92 -4.69 4.80
N ARG A 133 -15.47 -5.83 4.37
CA ARG A 133 -15.62 -6.13 2.93
C ARG A 133 -16.32 -5.00 2.16
N GLY A 134 -15.62 -4.49 1.15
CA GLY A 134 -16.15 -3.46 0.25
C GLY A 134 -16.04 -2.04 0.80
N THR A 135 -15.29 -1.84 1.89
CA THR A 135 -14.81 -0.53 2.33
C THR A 135 -13.31 -0.44 2.15
N GLU A 136 -12.84 0.80 2.11
CA GLU A 136 -11.44 1.17 2.23
C GLU A 136 -11.37 2.22 3.34
N TYR A 137 -10.50 2.03 4.32
CA TYR A 137 -10.40 2.86 5.50
C TYR A 137 -8.96 3.03 5.94
N PHE A 138 -8.39 4.16 5.55
CA PHE A 138 -7.10 4.62 6.06
C PHE A 138 -7.19 4.97 7.56
N SER A 139 -6.75 4.06 8.44
CA SER A 139 -6.72 4.33 9.88
C SER A 139 -5.67 5.39 10.21
N PRO A 140 -6.03 6.41 11.02
CA PRO A 140 -5.04 7.33 11.54
C PRO A 140 -3.92 6.59 12.28
N ALA A 141 -2.66 6.99 12.10
CA ALA A 141 -1.52 6.28 12.70
C ALA A 141 -1.64 6.23 14.23
N SER A 142 -2.11 7.30 14.87
CA SER A 142 -2.43 7.33 16.31
C SER A 142 -3.44 6.25 16.72
N ARG A 143 -4.45 5.98 15.88
CA ARG A 143 -5.46 4.95 16.10
C ARG A 143 -4.89 3.55 15.90
N THR A 144 -4.06 3.35 14.87
CA THR A 144 -3.38 2.08 14.61
C THR A 144 -2.46 1.69 15.77
N ILE A 145 -1.78 2.68 16.38
CA ILE A 145 -1.02 2.51 17.63
C ILE A 145 -1.95 2.09 18.78
N GLU A 146 -3.06 2.80 19.00
CA GLU A 146 -4.03 2.48 20.06
C GLU A 146 -4.65 1.07 19.90
N ALA A 147 -4.86 0.63 18.65
CA ALA A 147 -5.38 -0.71 18.32
C ALA A 147 -4.36 -1.84 18.55
N GLY A 148 -3.11 -1.50 18.87
CA GLY A 148 -2.01 -2.43 19.09
C GLY A 148 -1.46 -2.99 17.79
N LEU A 149 -1.13 -2.10 16.85
CA LEU A 149 -0.42 -2.40 15.59
C LEU A 149 -1.16 -3.44 14.73
N LYS A 150 -2.42 -3.15 14.44
CA LYS A 150 -3.28 -4.02 13.62
C LYS A 150 -4.00 -3.21 12.56
N GLY A 151 -4.11 -3.79 11.39
CA GLY A 151 -4.70 -3.20 10.20
C GLY A 151 -4.31 -3.99 8.97
N ASP A 152 -4.60 -3.50 7.79
CA ASP A 152 -4.22 -4.11 6.53
C ASP A 152 -3.01 -3.40 5.88
N CYS A 153 -2.94 -3.36 4.54
CA CYS A 153 -1.76 -2.87 3.83
C CYS A 153 -1.60 -1.35 3.95
N ASP A 154 -2.67 -0.57 3.78
CA ASP A 154 -2.58 0.88 3.84
C ASP A 154 -2.46 1.37 5.28
N ASP A 155 -3.08 0.70 6.25
CA ASP A 155 -2.87 0.99 7.67
C ASP A 155 -1.38 0.86 8.07
N PHE A 156 -0.70 -0.18 7.59
CA PHE A 156 0.74 -0.33 7.80
C PHE A 156 1.52 0.79 7.10
N ALA A 157 1.18 1.07 5.84
CA ALA A 157 1.86 2.09 5.04
C ALA A 157 1.72 3.50 5.64
N VAL A 158 0.51 3.87 6.07
CA VAL A 158 0.20 5.13 6.75
C VAL A 158 0.95 5.21 8.07
N LEU A 159 0.93 4.15 8.88
CA LEU A 159 1.67 4.11 10.14
C LEU A 159 3.16 4.32 9.91
N LEU A 160 3.81 3.54 9.03
CA LEU A 160 5.25 3.69 8.78
C LEU A 160 5.59 5.09 8.26
N THR A 161 4.82 5.61 7.31
CA THR A 161 4.99 6.97 6.79
C THR A 161 4.91 8.02 7.90
N ALA A 162 3.97 7.87 8.82
CA ALA A 162 3.79 8.75 9.98
C ALA A 162 4.99 8.71 10.93
N LEU A 163 5.47 7.52 11.27
CA LEU A 163 6.57 7.35 12.22
C LEU A 163 7.88 7.90 11.64
N MET A 164 8.13 7.67 10.35
CA MET A 164 9.28 8.24 9.66
C MET A 164 9.21 9.77 9.64
N ALA A 165 8.05 10.35 9.30
CA ALA A 165 7.84 11.79 9.34
C ALA A 165 8.05 12.37 10.75
N ALA A 166 7.62 11.67 11.80
CA ALA A 166 7.76 12.10 13.18
C ALA A 166 9.24 12.19 13.64
N ILE A 167 10.13 11.38 13.08
CA ILE A 167 11.57 11.45 13.36
C ILE A 167 12.35 12.33 12.36
N GLY A 168 11.66 13.03 11.46
CA GLY A 168 12.24 13.96 10.51
C GLY A 168 12.67 13.34 9.18
N GLY A 169 12.24 12.12 8.89
CA GLY A 169 12.38 11.50 7.58
C GLY A 169 11.34 12.00 6.58
N GLU A 170 11.67 11.95 5.30
CA GLU A 170 10.73 12.20 4.21
C GLU A 170 10.22 10.86 3.66
N ALA A 171 8.92 10.62 3.84
CA ALA A 171 8.26 9.37 3.48
C ALA A 171 6.99 9.64 2.66
N ARG A 172 6.55 8.62 1.92
CA ARG A 172 5.32 8.64 1.11
C ARG A 172 4.64 7.28 1.16
N VAL A 173 3.32 7.26 0.99
CA VAL A 173 2.57 6.02 0.76
C VAL A 173 2.50 5.78 -0.74
N VAL A 174 2.78 4.58 -1.21
CA VAL A 174 2.55 4.16 -2.58
C VAL A 174 1.33 3.26 -2.60
N ALA A 175 0.34 3.57 -3.42
CA ALA A 175 -0.70 2.62 -3.77
C ALA A 175 -0.48 2.12 -5.19
N ALA A 176 -0.47 0.80 -5.34
CA ALA A 176 -0.09 0.10 -6.55
C ALA A 176 -1.17 -0.91 -6.92
N TYR A 177 -1.44 -1.03 -8.22
CA TYR A 177 -2.52 -1.85 -8.77
C TYR A 177 -2.02 -2.68 -9.95
N ASP A 178 -2.44 -3.94 -10.02
CA ASP A 178 -2.25 -4.77 -11.21
C ASP A 178 -3.45 -4.66 -12.18
N LEU A 179 -3.29 -5.14 -13.42
CA LEU A 179 -4.34 -5.18 -14.43
C LEU A 179 -5.56 -6.03 -14.06
N SER A 180 -5.46 -6.86 -13.00
CA SER A 180 -6.57 -7.67 -12.49
C SER A 180 -7.38 -6.93 -11.42
N GLY A 181 -6.96 -5.72 -11.04
CA GLY A 181 -7.60 -4.90 -10.02
C GLY A 181 -7.20 -5.26 -8.60
N ASN A 182 -6.11 -6.04 -8.40
CA ASN A 182 -5.56 -6.23 -7.07
C ASN A 182 -4.73 -4.99 -6.69
N GLY A 183 -5.10 -4.34 -5.59
CA GLY A 183 -4.36 -3.22 -5.01
C GLY A 183 -3.44 -3.67 -3.88
N HIS A 184 -2.37 -2.92 -3.66
CA HIS A 184 -1.53 -3.01 -2.48
C HIS A 184 -0.99 -1.62 -2.12
N ALA A 185 -0.86 -1.35 -0.84
CA ALA A 185 -0.29 -0.11 -0.34
C ALA A 185 0.96 -0.40 0.51
N PHE A 186 1.99 0.41 0.32
CA PHE A 186 3.24 0.31 1.08
C PHE A 186 3.87 1.68 1.29
N SER A 187 4.76 1.81 2.27
CA SER A 187 5.49 3.06 2.51
C SER A 187 6.82 3.04 1.76
N GLU A 188 7.26 4.21 1.32
CA GLU A 188 8.62 4.45 0.86
C GLU A 188 9.28 5.56 1.68
N ILE A 189 10.60 5.47 1.85
CA ILE A 189 11.41 6.49 2.51
C ILE A 189 12.48 7.03 1.55
N TYR A 190 12.59 8.34 1.50
CA TYR A 190 13.65 9.05 0.79
C TYR A 190 14.99 8.84 1.49
N VAL A 191 16.01 8.41 0.74
CA VAL A 191 17.36 8.18 1.28
C VAL A 191 18.38 9.21 0.81
N GLY A 192 18.05 10.06 -0.16
CA GLY A 192 18.92 11.12 -0.64
C GLY A 192 18.83 11.38 -2.14
N ASP A 193 19.55 12.39 -2.60
CA ASP A 193 19.74 12.77 -4.00
C ASP A 193 21.15 12.40 -4.53
N ASP A 194 22.02 11.89 -3.66
CA ASP A 194 23.32 11.31 -4.01
C ASP A 194 23.23 9.76 -4.04
N TYR A 195 23.78 9.17 -5.09
CA TYR A 195 23.91 7.72 -5.20
C TYR A 195 24.81 7.11 -4.11
N GLU A 196 25.73 7.89 -3.53
CA GLU A 196 26.51 7.47 -2.36
C GLU A 196 25.65 7.28 -1.11
N ASP A 197 24.61 8.09 -0.91
CA ASP A 197 23.69 7.94 0.22
C ASP A 197 22.88 6.64 0.09
N LEU A 198 22.36 6.36 -1.12
CA LEU A 198 21.71 5.09 -1.42
C LEU A 198 22.65 3.89 -1.18
N LYS A 199 23.92 3.99 -1.57
CA LYS A 199 24.92 2.93 -1.30
C LYS A 199 25.18 2.75 0.19
N GLY A 200 25.29 3.84 0.95
CA GLY A 200 25.44 3.81 2.39
C GLY A 200 24.27 3.11 3.07
N ALA A 201 23.05 3.48 2.69
CA ALA A 201 21.82 2.86 3.17
C ALA A 201 21.77 1.36 2.82
N ALA A 202 22.08 1.01 1.56
CA ALA A 202 22.13 -0.38 1.11
C ALA A 202 23.13 -1.22 1.92
N HIS A 203 24.36 -0.73 2.10
CA HIS A 203 25.37 -1.42 2.91
C HIS A 203 24.89 -1.65 4.35
N TYR A 204 24.32 -0.62 4.99
CA TYR A 204 23.83 -0.73 6.36
C TYR A 204 22.71 -1.77 6.49
N ILE A 205 21.69 -1.69 5.62
CA ILE A 205 20.55 -2.62 5.62
C ILE A 205 21.05 -4.05 5.40
N CYS A 206 21.87 -4.27 4.37
CA CYS A 206 22.36 -5.60 4.05
C CYS A 206 23.25 -6.21 5.15
N ASP A 207 24.04 -5.40 5.85
CA ASP A 207 24.80 -5.86 7.02
C ASP A 207 23.87 -6.24 8.18
N ARG A 208 22.84 -5.43 8.45
CA ARG A 208 21.89 -5.65 9.56
C ARG A 208 20.98 -6.85 9.35
N TYR A 209 20.48 -7.05 8.12
CA TYR A 209 19.48 -8.06 7.79
C TYR A 209 20.04 -9.27 7.03
N GLU A 210 21.37 -9.36 6.90
CA GLU A 210 22.08 -10.44 6.19
C GLU A 210 21.61 -10.64 4.72
N CYS A 211 21.11 -9.59 4.07
CA CYS A 211 20.70 -9.62 2.67
C CYS A 211 21.83 -9.11 1.75
N THR A 212 21.72 -9.34 0.43
CA THR A 212 22.79 -8.98 -0.54
C THR A 212 22.42 -7.84 -1.49
N THR A 213 21.15 -7.47 -1.50
CA THR A 213 20.57 -6.55 -2.48
C THR A 213 19.40 -5.82 -1.84
N ILE A 214 19.25 -4.53 -2.13
CA ILE A 214 18.02 -3.80 -1.89
C ILE A 214 17.45 -3.26 -3.20
N TRP A 215 16.15 -2.98 -3.20
CA TRP A 215 15.41 -2.36 -4.29
C TRP A 215 15.04 -0.92 -3.94
N TYR A 216 14.96 -0.08 -4.97
CA TYR A 216 14.65 1.32 -4.83
C TYR A 216 13.91 1.87 -6.05
N HIS A 217 13.04 2.86 -5.83
CA HIS A 217 12.56 3.77 -6.87
C HIS A 217 13.58 4.88 -7.11
N CYS A 218 13.68 5.30 -8.37
CA CYS A 218 14.70 6.19 -8.88
C CYS A 218 14.02 7.27 -9.71
N ARG A 219 13.67 8.36 -9.05
CA ARG A 219 12.93 9.45 -9.68
C ARG A 219 13.90 10.43 -10.31
N GLU A 220 13.87 10.56 -11.63
CA GLU A 220 14.69 11.52 -12.36
C GLU A 220 13.90 12.84 -12.56
N SER A 221 14.45 13.96 -12.10
CA SER A 221 13.84 15.28 -12.25
C SER A 221 14.80 16.30 -12.87
N LEU A 222 14.31 17.50 -13.19
CA LEU A 222 15.14 18.59 -13.70
C LEU A 222 16.17 19.10 -12.68
N ILE A 223 15.96 18.84 -11.39
CA ILE A 223 16.81 19.34 -10.30
C ILE A 223 17.74 18.28 -9.72
N GLY A 224 17.57 17.00 -10.10
CA GLY A 224 18.39 15.90 -9.61
C GLY A 224 17.67 14.57 -9.69
N THR A 225 18.35 13.51 -9.23
CA THR A 225 17.76 12.19 -9.02
C THR A 225 17.41 12.05 -7.55
N GLU A 226 16.27 11.43 -7.24
CA GLU A 226 15.88 11.09 -5.88
C GLU A 226 15.81 9.58 -5.74
N TYR A 227 16.27 9.08 -4.59
CA TYR A 227 16.28 7.65 -4.29
C TYR A 227 15.32 7.34 -3.14
N TRP A 228 14.43 6.38 -3.38
CA TRP A 228 13.39 5.97 -2.45
C TRP A 228 13.46 4.46 -2.23
N ILE A 229 13.45 3.99 -0.98
CA ILE A 229 13.49 2.55 -0.68
C ILE A 229 12.14 2.08 -0.15
N ASN A 230 11.77 0.84 -0.49
CA ASN A 230 10.52 0.21 -0.08
C ASN A 230 10.54 -0.15 1.42
N LEU A 231 9.45 0.11 2.15
CA LEU A 231 9.25 -0.28 3.54
C LEU A 231 8.10 -1.27 3.75
N ASP A 232 7.62 -1.91 2.69
CA ASP A 232 6.52 -2.88 2.71
C ASP A 232 6.72 -4.04 3.69
N TRP A 233 5.71 -4.31 4.51
CA TRP A 233 5.65 -5.42 5.47
C TRP A 233 5.58 -6.80 4.81
N GLN A 234 5.34 -6.89 3.51
CA GLN A 234 5.43 -8.16 2.77
C GLN A 234 6.88 -8.62 2.58
N ASN A 235 7.86 -7.77 2.90
CA ASN A 235 9.28 -8.10 2.87
C ASN A 235 9.81 -8.39 4.29
N ASP A 236 11.01 -8.95 4.37
CA ASP A 236 11.72 -9.28 5.61
C ASP A 236 12.80 -8.25 6.00
N HIS A 237 12.94 -7.17 5.24
CA HIS A 237 13.80 -6.03 5.54
C HIS A 237 13.39 -4.76 4.78
N PRO A 238 13.78 -3.55 5.25
CA PRO A 238 13.72 -2.32 4.47
C PRO A 238 14.48 -2.45 3.13
N GLY A 239 13.96 -1.86 2.06
CA GLY A 239 14.51 -2.02 0.70
C GLY A 239 14.22 -3.39 0.08
N GLY A 240 13.18 -4.09 0.54
CA GLY A 240 12.72 -5.33 -0.07
C GLY A 240 12.11 -5.14 -1.47
N TYR A 241 11.66 -6.24 -2.09
CA TYR A 241 11.10 -6.21 -3.44
C TYR A 241 9.80 -5.41 -3.50
N PHE A 242 9.55 -4.74 -4.62
CA PHE A 242 8.33 -3.98 -4.85
C PHE A 242 7.17 -4.88 -5.28
N PHE A 243 5.95 -4.51 -4.89
CA PHE A 243 4.74 -5.16 -5.38
C PHE A 243 4.69 -5.09 -6.92
N PRO A 244 4.53 -6.23 -7.63
CA PRO A 244 4.40 -6.22 -9.08
C PRO A 244 3.10 -5.55 -9.50
N CYS A 245 3.20 -4.34 -10.07
CA CYS A 245 2.06 -3.54 -10.50
C CYS A 245 2.16 -3.09 -11.95
N ASP A 246 1.02 -2.72 -12.51
CA ASP A 246 0.89 -2.07 -13.82
C ASP A 246 0.63 -0.56 -13.66
N ASP A 247 0.03 -0.18 -12.54
CA ASP A 247 -0.26 1.20 -12.15
C ASP A 247 0.22 1.47 -10.70
N ALA A 248 0.82 2.62 -10.44
CA ALA A 248 1.13 3.07 -9.08
C ALA A 248 1.23 4.59 -9.01
N PHE A 249 0.84 5.15 -7.88
CA PHE A 249 1.09 6.54 -7.53
C PHE A 249 1.58 6.64 -6.08
N ALA A 250 2.43 7.63 -5.83
CA ALA A 250 2.85 8.04 -4.51
C ALA A 250 1.93 9.14 -3.97
N VAL A 251 1.67 9.08 -2.67
CA VAL A 251 0.97 10.07 -1.88
C VAL A 251 1.92 10.59 -0.81
N TYR A 252 2.31 11.86 -0.95
CA TYR A 252 3.19 12.54 0.00
C TYR A 252 2.43 12.97 1.25
N ILE A 253 3.17 13.29 2.32
CA ILE A 253 2.61 13.67 3.63
C ILE A 253 1.71 14.92 3.52
N ASP A 254 1.91 15.79 2.54
CA ASP A 254 1.05 16.97 2.30
C ASP A 254 -0.24 16.63 1.51
N GLY A 255 -0.41 15.37 1.14
CA GLY A 255 -1.51 14.83 0.34
C GLY A 255 -1.34 15.03 -1.16
N THR A 256 -0.18 15.51 -1.62
CA THR A 256 0.13 15.58 -3.05
C THR A 256 0.28 14.17 -3.61
N GLU A 257 -0.26 13.96 -4.81
CA GLU A 257 -0.20 12.68 -5.53
C GLU A 257 0.74 12.79 -6.73
N GLU A 258 1.58 11.78 -6.94
CA GLU A 258 2.49 11.67 -8.07
C GLU A 258 2.40 10.28 -8.70
N TYR A 259 2.12 10.22 -10.00
CA TYR A 259 2.06 8.97 -10.74
C TYR A 259 3.46 8.41 -10.96
N LEU A 260 3.69 7.14 -10.58
CA LEU A 260 5.00 6.48 -10.63
C LEU A 260 5.16 5.59 -11.86
N THR A 261 4.07 5.01 -12.37
CA THR A 261 4.12 4.09 -13.52
C THR A 261 4.24 4.86 -14.84
N GLY A 262 5.33 4.61 -15.58
CA GLY A 262 5.67 5.29 -16.83
C GLY A 262 7.17 5.25 -17.09
N ASP A 263 7.65 5.90 -18.16
CA ASP A 263 9.08 5.92 -18.53
C ASP A 263 9.97 6.70 -17.51
N GLY A 264 9.43 7.21 -16.40
CA GLY A 264 10.05 8.24 -15.55
C GLY A 264 10.60 7.81 -14.17
N ASP A 265 10.11 6.72 -13.57
CA ASP A 265 10.54 6.29 -12.22
C ASP A 265 10.75 4.75 -12.13
N PRO A 266 11.82 4.22 -12.74
CA PRO A 266 12.05 2.78 -12.79
C PRO A 266 12.46 2.23 -11.42
N VAL A 267 11.82 1.13 -11.01
CA VAL A 267 12.31 0.23 -9.96
C VAL A 267 13.69 -0.32 -10.38
N ARG A 268 14.70 -0.10 -9.54
CA ARG A 268 16.07 -0.61 -9.73
C ARG A 268 16.50 -1.38 -8.48
N SER A 269 17.62 -2.09 -8.58
CA SER A 269 18.25 -2.75 -7.44
C SER A 269 19.73 -2.41 -7.37
N ILE A 270 20.26 -2.43 -6.15
CA ILE A 270 21.68 -2.27 -5.88
C ILE A 270 22.17 -3.43 -5.04
N ARG A 271 23.29 -4.03 -5.46
CA ARG A 271 23.97 -5.04 -4.66
C ARG A 271 24.79 -4.34 -3.58
N CYS A 272 24.61 -4.77 -2.35
CA CYS A 272 25.31 -4.25 -1.17
C CYS A 272 26.77 -4.71 -1.11
N TRP A 273 27.19 -5.58 -2.03
CA TRP A 273 28.56 -6.05 -2.12
C TRP A 273 28.97 -6.27 -3.58
N THR A 274 30.01 -5.54 -4.00
CA THR A 274 30.91 -5.97 -5.08
C THR A 274 32.25 -6.28 -4.42
N GLY A 275 32.41 -7.50 -3.92
CA GLY A 275 33.72 -8.00 -3.56
C GLY A 275 34.65 -7.99 -4.76
N GLY A 276 35.86 -7.44 -4.59
CA GLY A 276 36.98 -7.59 -5.51
C GLY A 276 37.60 -8.99 -5.47
#